data_AF-A0A2A5V6M3-F1
#
_entry.id   AF-A0A2A5V6M3-F1
#
_cell.length_a   1.000
_cell.length_b   1.000
_cell.length_c   1.000
_cell.angle_alpha   90.00
_cell.angle_beta   90.00
_cell.angle_gamma   90.00
#
_symmetry.space_group_name_H-M   'P 1'
#
loop_
_entity.id
_entity.type
_entity.pdbx_description
1 polymer ?
#
loop_
_entity_poly.entity_id
_entity_poly.type
_entity_poly.pdbx_seq_one_letter_code
_entity_poly.pdbx_strand_id
1 'polypeptide(L)'
;MKKISIVLIYFFIAISILSCTSLKEAGDVLKNEKRKTTDEFLVKKRGPLTEPPDYKKIPEPGSVSSKKQENLSDVEKLFKTSNKNNVKRKSSSSAEESILNEIKK
;
A
#
# COMPACT_ATOMS: atom_id res chain seq x y z
N MET A 1 -50.04 11.60 -37.03
CA MET A 1 -48.56 11.54 -37.00
C MET A 1 -47.90 12.83 -36.46
N LYS A 2 -48.29 14.03 -36.92
CA LYS A 2 -47.69 15.30 -36.44
C LYS A 2 -47.78 15.54 -34.92
N LYS A 3 -48.92 15.19 -34.28
CA LYS A 3 -49.12 15.31 -32.83
C LYS A 3 -48.18 14.38 -32.02
N ILE A 4 -47.98 13.15 -32.49
CA ILE A 4 -47.03 12.19 -31.88
C ILE A 4 -45.59 12.72 -31.99
N SER A 5 -45.22 13.30 -33.14
CA SER A 5 -43.89 13.89 -33.35
C SER A 5 -43.63 15.08 -32.43
N ILE A 6 -44.64 15.92 -32.20
CA ILE A 6 -44.58 17.02 -31.23
C ILE A 6 -44.39 16.51 -29.80
N VAL A 7 -45.13 15.48 -29.40
CA VAL A 7 -44.98 14.88 -28.04
C VAL A 7 -43.58 14.29 -27.86
N LEU A 8 -43.04 13.63 -28.88
CA LEU A 8 -41.67 13.10 -28.86
C LEU A 8 -40.61 14.20 -28.71
N ILE A 9 -40.80 15.34 -29.38
CA ILE A 9 -39.89 16.50 -29.25
C ILE A 9 -39.88 17.05 -27.82
N TYR A 10 -41.05 17.22 -27.20
CA TYR A 10 -41.12 17.67 -25.81
C TYR A 10 -40.49 16.68 -24.82
N PHE A 11 -40.63 15.38 -25.08
CA PHE A 11 -39.99 14.34 -24.28
C PHE A 11 -38.46 14.41 -24.36
N PHE A 12 -37.88 14.59 -25.55
CA PHE A 12 -36.44 14.77 -25.73
C PHE A 12 -35.90 16.04 -25.07
N ILE A 13 -36.66 17.14 -25.11
CA ILE A 13 -36.30 18.39 -24.44
C ILE A 13 -36.31 18.19 -22.91
N ALA A 14 -37.33 17.53 -22.37
CA ALA A 14 -37.42 17.26 -20.93
C ALA A 14 -36.23 16.42 -20.42
N ILE A 15 -35.82 15.40 -21.18
CA ILE A 15 -34.65 14.57 -20.85
C ILE A 15 -33.36 15.39 -20.91
N SER A 16 -33.23 16.29 -21.89
CA SER A 16 -32.04 17.14 -22.02
C SER A 16 -31.87 18.12 -20.85
N ILE A 17 -32.98 18.60 -20.27
CA ILE A 17 -32.96 19.47 -19.09
C ILE A 17 -32.55 18.70 -17.83
N LEU A 18 -32.94 17.43 -17.68
CA LEU A 18 -32.55 16.57 -16.55
C LEU A 18 -31.05 16.30 -16.49
N SER A 19 -30.37 16.28 -17.64
CA SER A 19 -28.91 16.05 -17.73
C SER A 19 -28.07 17.32 -17.46
N CYS A 20 -28.70 18.46 -17.16
CA CYS A 20 -28.00 19.72 -16.91
C CYS A 20 -27.47 19.81 -15.47
N THR A 21 -26.48 18.99 -15.14
CA THR A 21 -25.79 18.99 -13.83
C THR A 21 -24.81 20.16 -13.68
N SER A 22 -24.38 20.77 -14.80
CA SER A 22 -23.37 21.83 -14.87
C SER A 22 -23.83 23.20 -14.37
N LEU A 23 -25.14 23.47 -14.31
CA LEU A 23 -25.66 24.76 -13.82
C LEU A 23 -25.41 24.98 -12.33
N LYS A 24 -25.47 23.91 -11.53
CA LYS A 24 -25.15 23.98 -10.09
C LYS A 24 -23.67 24.31 -9.89
N GLU A 25 -22.79 23.66 -10.65
CA GLU A 25 -21.35 23.93 -10.64
C GLU A 25 -21.04 25.38 -11.01
N ALA A 26 -21.68 25.88 -12.07
CA ALA A 26 -21.52 27.27 -12.53
C ALA A 26 -22.02 28.29 -11.49
N GLY A 27 -23.14 28.00 -10.81
CA GLY A 27 -23.68 28.87 -9.77
C GLY A 27 -22.73 29.02 -8.57
N ASP A 28 -22.08 27.93 -8.19
CA ASP A 28 -21.18 27.94 -7.05
C ASP A 28 -19.83 28.60 -7.38
N VAL A 29 -19.38 28.52 -8.64
CA VAL A 29 -18.24 29.30 -9.16
C VAL A 29 -18.55 30.80 -9.15
N LEU A 30 -19.75 31.21 -9.62
CA LEU A 30 -20.15 32.62 -9.65
C LEU A 30 -20.29 33.23 -8.24
N LYS A 31 -20.66 32.42 -7.26
CA LYS A 31 -20.72 32.82 -5.84
C LYS A 31 -19.38 32.77 -5.12
N ASN A 32 -18.31 32.35 -5.81
CA ASN A 32 -17.00 32.08 -5.21
C ASN A 32 -17.10 31.14 -3.98
N GLU A 33 -18.01 30.16 -4.02
CA GLU A 33 -18.15 29.21 -2.94
C GLU A 33 -16.92 28.29 -2.88
N LYS A 34 -16.34 28.13 -1.68
CA LYS A 34 -15.14 27.31 -1.50
C LYS A 34 -15.48 25.83 -1.73
N ARG A 35 -15.05 25.29 -2.88
CA ARG A 35 -15.13 23.87 -3.22
C ARG A 35 -14.12 23.07 -2.42
N LYS A 36 -14.56 22.06 -1.67
CA LYS A 36 -13.67 21.07 -1.05
C LYS A 36 -13.17 20.12 -2.14
N THR A 37 -12.05 20.45 -2.79
CA THR A 37 -11.41 19.57 -3.77
C THR A 37 -10.35 18.70 -3.09
N THR A 38 -10.12 17.50 -3.60
CA THR A 38 -9.08 16.59 -3.10
C THR A 38 -7.67 17.01 -3.51
N ASP A 39 -7.56 17.94 -4.46
CA ASP A 39 -6.30 18.41 -5.04
C ASP A 39 -5.69 19.59 -4.27
N GLU A 40 -6.32 20.07 -3.21
CA GLU A 40 -5.67 20.94 -2.24
C GLU A 40 -4.60 20.13 -1.49
N PHE A 41 -3.33 20.25 -1.90
CA PHE A 41 -2.22 19.65 -1.16
C PHE A 41 -2.26 20.17 0.29
N LEU A 42 -2.60 19.29 1.23
CA LEU A 42 -2.53 19.59 2.64
C LEU A 42 -1.05 19.71 3.05
N VAL A 43 -0.49 20.91 2.90
CA VAL A 43 0.88 21.23 3.31
C VAL A 43 0.94 21.22 4.84
N LYS A 44 1.10 20.03 5.42
CA LYS A 44 1.42 19.87 6.83
C LYS A 44 2.89 20.24 7.02
N LYS A 45 3.16 21.27 7.82
CA LYS A 45 4.52 21.56 8.31
C LYS A 45 5.03 20.30 9.03
N ARG A 46 5.99 19.62 8.42
CA ARG A 46 6.73 18.55 9.11
C ARG A 46 7.68 19.22 10.11
N GLY A 47 7.93 18.54 11.23
CA GLY A 47 8.96 18.98 12.17
C GLY A 47 10.33 19.08 11.47
N PRO A 48 11.31 19.75 12.12
CA PRO A 48 12.67 19.78 11.59
C PRO A 48 13.18 18.36 11.34
N LEU A 49 14.08 18.18 10.36
CA LEU A 49 14.79 16.91 10.21
C LEU A 49 15.62 16.70 11.47
N THR A 50 15.15 15.79 12.34
CA THR A 50 15.92 15.33 13.49
C THR A 50 16.61 14.03 13.13
N GLU A 51 17.86 13.88 13.55
CA GLU A 51 18.55 12.60 13.45
C GLU A 51 17.73 11.54 14.22
N PRO A 52 17.54 10.34 13.64
CA PRO A 52 16.88 9.27 14.35
C PRO A 52 17.72 8.89 15.58
N PRO A 53 17.06 8.47 16.68
CA PRO A 53 17.79 7.88 17.80
C PRO A 53 18.64 6.72 17.28
N ASP A 54 19.88 6.63 17.78
CA ASP A 54 20.84 5.59 17.41
C ASP A 54 21.36 5.59 15.96
N TYR A 55 21.36 6.72 15.24
CA TYR A 55 21.97 6.83 13.90
C TYR A 55 23.45 6.39 13.82
N LYS A 56 24.17 6.46 14.96
CA LYS A 56 25.57 6.03 15.09
C LYS A 56 25.73 4.53 15.31
N LYS A 57 24.66 3.82 15.68
CA LYS A 57 24.70 2.39 15.98
C LYS A 57 24.32 1.63 14.72
N ILE A 58 25.34 1.08 14.06
CA ILE A 58 25.13 0.06 13.04
C ILE A 58 24.92 -1.26 13.80
N PRO A 59 23.83 -2.02 13.56
CA PRO A 59 23.66 -3.32 14.20
C PRO A 59 24.81 -4.24 13.81
N GLU A 60 25.32 -5.02 14.77
CA GLU A 60 26.35 -6.01 14.48
C GLU A 60 25.87 -6.99 13.39
N PRO A 61 26.73 -7.44 12.47
CA PRO A 61 26.34 -8.41 11.45
C PRO A 61 25.68 -9.65 12.08
N GLY A 62 24.42 -9.92 11.74
CA GLY A 62 23.65 -11.04 12.30
C GLY A 62 22.95 -10.79 13.64
N SER A 63 23.07 -9.60 14.25
CA SER A 63 22.36 -9.22 15.49
C SER A 63 20.89 -8.90 15.29
N VAL A 64 20.51 -8.52 14.08
CA VAL A 64 19.11 -8.49 13.67
C VAL A 64 18.69 -9.95 13.61
N SER A 65 18.12 -10.45 14.71
CA SER A 65 17.31 -11.65 14.67
C SER A 65 16.21 -11.35 13.67
N SER A 66 16.43 -11.77 12.42
CA SER A 66 15.30 -12.19 11.63
C SER A 66 14.65 -13.22 12.53
N LYS A 67 13.49 -12.87 13.10
CA LYS A 67 12.49 -13.92 13.28
C LYS A 67 12.47 -14.54 11.89
N LYS A 68 13.09 -15.71 11.74
CA LYS A 68 12.75 -16.64 10.68
C LYS A 68 11.28 -16.82 10.91
N GLN A 69 10.49 -15.94 10.32
CA GLN A 69 9.11 -16.19 10.04
C GLN A 69 9.27 -17.34 9.06
N GLU A 70 9.28 -18.53 9.63
CA GLU A 70 9.07 -19.75 8.91
C GLU A 70 7.91 -19.41 7.98
N ASN A 71 8.21 -19.26 6.69
CA ASN A 71 7.24 -19.11 5.61
C ASN A 71 6.50 -20.45 5.45
N LEU A 72 6.05 -21.00 6.57
CA LEU A 72 5.06 -22.03 6.65
C LEU A 72 3.77 -21.27 6.46
N SER A 73 3.13 -21.51 5.31
CA SER A 73 1.71 -21.28 5.18
C SER A 73 1.02 -21.78 6.46
N ASP A 74 0.05 -21.05 6.99
CA ASP A 74 -0.59 -21.43 8.26
C ASP A 74 -1.17 -22.86 8.20
N VAL A 75 -1.44 -23.34 7.00
CA VAL A 75 -1.75 -24.73 6.65
C VAL A 75 -0.64 -25.71 7.06
N GLU A 76 0.62 -25.44 6.72
CA GLU A 76 1.75 -26.33 7.02
C GLU A 76 2.05 -26.41 8.53
N LYS A 77 1.74 -25.37 9.30
CA LYS A 77 1.88 -25.37 10.77
C LYS A 77 0.89 -26.32 11.44
N LEU A 78 -0.32 -26.46 10.87
CA LEU A 78 -1.35 -27.37 11.39
C LEU A 78 -0.97 -28.84 11.21
N PHE A 79 -0.26 -29.18 10.12
CA PHE A 79 0.17 -30.54 9.84
C PHE A 79 1.46 -30.97 10.57
N LYS A 80 2.28 -30.03 11.06
CA LYS A 80 3.57 -30.32 11.72
C LYS A 80 3.50 -30.72 13.20
N THR A 81 2.32 -30.80 13.79
CA THR A 81 2.13 -31.18 15.21
C THR A 81 2.55 -32.62 15.55
N SER A 82 2.83 -33.47 14.55
CA SER A 82 3.35 -34.83 14.76
C SER A 82 4.72 -35.01 14.12
N ASN A 83 5.79 -34.63 14.85
CA ASN A 83 7.13 -35.24 14.86
C ASN A 83 8.21 -34.23 15.28
N LYS A 84 8.40 -34.11 16.59
CA LYS A 84 9.54 -33.41 17.18
C LYS A 84 10.79 -34.29 17.05
N ASN A 85 11.52 -34.14 15.93
CA ASN A 85 12.87 -34.67 15.80
C ASN A 85 13.89 -33.55 15.99
N ASN A 86 14.81 -33.78 16.91
CA ASN A 86 15.76 -32.83 17.48
C ASN A 86 16.61 -32.10 16.42
N VAL A 87 16.70 -30.78 16.58
CA VAL A 87 17.60 -29.90 15.84
C VAL A 87 19.05 -30.20 16.21
N LYS A 88 19.83 -30.75 15.26
CA LYS A 88 21.29 -30.78 15.37
C LYS A 88 21.80 -29.40 14.98
N ARG A 89 22.07 -28.53 15.96
CA ARG A 89 22.80 -27.27 15.73
C ARG A 89 24.19 -27.63 15.22
N LYS A 90 24.49 -27.33 13.97
CA LYS A 90 25.87 -27.32 13.47
C LYS A 90 26.55 -26.11 14.10
N SER A 91 27.65 -26.36 14.81
CA SER A 91 28.52 -25.31 15.35
C SER A 91 28.94 -24.35 14.24
N SER A 92 29.00 -23.06 14.56
CA SER A 92 29.52 -22.02 13.67
C SER A 92 30.97 -22.32 13.29
N SER A 93 31.19 -22.84 12.08
CA SER A 93 32.54 -22.94 11.52
C SER A 93 33.02 -21.53 11.15
N SER A 94 34.27 -21.20 11.50
CA SER A 94 34.88 -19.93 11.09
C SER A 94 34.85 -19.82 9.56
N ALA A 95 34.80 -18.60 9.03
CA ALA A 95 34.88 -18.35 7.59
C ALA A 95 36.14 -18.99 6.98
N GLU A 96 37.23 -19.07 7.74
CA GLU A 96 38.47 -19.75 7.35
C GLU A 96 38.27 -21.24 7.07
N GLU A 97 37.46 -21.92 7.88
CA GLU A 97 37.19 -23.36 7.72
C GLU A 97 36.30 -23.64 6.49
N SER A 98 35.38 -22.73 6.17
CA SER A 98 34.61 -22.79 4.91
C SER A 98 35.50 -22.61 3.69
N ILE A 99 36.44 -21.66 3.74
CA ILE A 99 37.37 -21.40 2.63
C ILE A 99 38.34 -22.58 2.44
N LEU A 100 38.90 -23.13 3.52
CA LEU A 100 39.79 -24.30 3.47
C LEU A 100 39.13 -25.54 2.86
N ASN A 101 37.84 -25.75 3.11
CA ASN A 101 37.11 -26.89 2.57
C ASN A 101 36.82 -26.75 1.06
N GLU A 102 36.57 -25.54 0.57
CA GLU A 102 36.42 -25.29 -0.87
C GLU A 102 37.75 -25.43 -1.62
N ILE A 103 38.88 -25.01 -1.01
CA ILE A 103 40.20 -25.14 -1.63
C ILE A 103 40.66 -26.60 -1.72
N LYS A 104 40.25 -27.46 -0.79
CA LYS A 104 40.65 -28.88 -0.74
C LYS A 104 39.85 -29.79 -1.68
N LYS A 105 38.80 -29.28 -2.32
CA LYS A 105 37.94 -30.03 -3.24
C LYS A 105 38.49 -30.02 -4.67
#